data_AF-A0A521PJE4-F1
#
_entry.id   AF-A0A521PJE4-F1
#
_cell.length_a   1.000
_cell.length_b   1.000
_cell.length_c   1.000
_cell.angle_alpha   90.00
_cell.angle_beta   90.00
_cell.angle_gamma   90.00
#
_symmetry.space_group_name_H-M   'P 1'
#
loop_
_entity.id
_entity.type
_entity.pdbx_description
1 polymer ?
#
loop_
_entity_poly.entity_id
_entity_poly.type
_entity_poly.pdbx_seq_one_letter_code
_entity_poly.pdbx_strand_id
1 'polypeptide(L)' 'MIQDSEHGRRLAQNLVELLAPYEEELIQLERDVPAFGPLRRALGIVIAEACYCISDTVLPQENLVPPADDAASRTR' A
#
# COMPACT_ATOMS: atom_id res chain seq x y z
N MET A 1 8.50 -19.26 -5.25
CA MET A 1 7.17 -18.59 -5.23
C MET A 1 6.85 -17.90 -3.91
N ILE A 2 6.87 -18.56 -2.73
CA ILE A 2 6.60 -17.86 -1.44
C ILE A 2 7.81 -17.00 -0.96
N GLN A 3 9.04 -17.44 -1.23
CA GLN A 3 10.24 -16.63 -0.92
C GLN A 3 10.33 -15.37 -1.78
N ASP A 4 9.89 -15.44 -3.04
CA ASP A 4 9.94 -14.31 -3.97
C ASP A 4 8.97 -13.20 -3.56
N SER A 5 7.81 -13.56 -2.98
CA SER A 5 6.84 -12.58 -2.48
C SER A 5 7.30 -11.92 -1.18
N GLU A 6 7.95 -12.65 -0.27
CA GLU A 6 8.51 -12.06 0.94
C GLU A 6 9.69 -11.13 0.62
N HIS A 7 10.55 -11.53 -0.33
CA HIS A 7 11.64 -10.68 -0.80
C HIS A 7 11.11 -9.42 -1.47
N GLY A 8 10.11 -9.54 -2.34
CA GLY A 8 9.43 -8.40 -2.98
C GLY A 8 8.83 -7.43 -1.96
N ARG A 9 8.18 -7.96 -0.90
CA ARG A 9 7.63 -7.15 0.19
C ARG A 9 8.72 -6.38 0.93
N ARG A 10 9.82 -7.03 1.29
CA ARG A 10 10.95 -6.37 1.97
C ARG A 10 11.58 -5.29 1.08
N LEU A 11 11.72 -5.55 -0.21
CA LEU A 11 12.21 -4.56 -1.16
C LEU A 11 11.27 -3.35 -1.25
N ALA A 12 9.96 -3.58 -1.32
CA ALA A 12 8.96 -2.51 -1.32
C ALA A 12 9.00 -1.67 -0.03
N GLN A 13 9.17 -2.31 1.14
CA GLN A 13 9.35 -1.60 2.41
C GLN A 13 10.58 -0.70 2.40
N ASN A 14 11.72 -1.25 1.97
CA ASN A 14 12.97 -0.49 1.87
C ASN A 14 12.84 0.68 0.89
N LEU A 15 12.09 0.52 -0.21
CA LEU A 15 11.83 1.59 -1.17
C LEU A 15 10.99 2.72 -0.54
N VAL A 16 9.93 2.40 0.20
CA VAL A 16 9.14 3.43 0.89
C VAL A 16 9.99 4.19 1.90
N GLU A 17 10.75 3.48 2.73
CA GLU A 17 11.63 4.10 3.73
C GLU A 17 12.69 5.00 3.09
N LEU A 18 13.28 4.56 1.96
CA LEU A 18 14.26 5.34 1.23
C LEU A 18 13.66 6.59 0.56
N LEU A 19 12.47 6.46 -0.02
CA LEU A 19 11.89 7.49 -0.89
C LEU A 19 11.05 8.53 -0.14
N ALA A 20 10.48 8.20 1.02
CA ALA A 20 9.64 9.11 1.78
C ALA A 20 10.31 10.46 2.14
N PRO A 21 11.58 10.51 2.60
CA PRO A 21 12.25 11.78 2.87
C PRO A 21 12.39 12.65 1.61
N TYR A 22 12.66 12.03 0.45
CA TYR A 22 12.77 12.76 -0.82
C TYR A 22 11.43 13.32 -1.29
N GLU A 23 10.31 12.66 -0.98
CA GLU A 23 8.98 13.21 -1.24
C GLU A 23 8.74 14.48 -0.42
N GLU A 24 9.11 14.48 0.86
CA GLU A 24 9.02 15.65 1.73
C GLU A 24 9.89 16.82 1.23
N GLU A 25 11.14 16.53 0.83
CA GLU A 25 12.04 17.52 0.24
C GLU A 25 11.47 18.10 -1.07
N LEU A 26 10.89 17.25 -1.94
CA LEU A 26 10.27 17.69 -3.18
C LEU A 26 9.01 18.52 -2.95
N ILE A 27 8.25 18.28 -1.88
CA ILE A 27 7.12 19.14 -1.49
C ILE A 27 7.62 20.54 -1.15
N GLN A 28 8.72 20.67 -0.41
CA GLN A 28 9.29 21.99 -0.11
C GLN A 28 9.85 22.63 -1.37
N LEU A 29 10.59 21.88 -2.18
CA LEU A 29 11.22 22.39 -3.39
C LEU A 29 10.20 22.84 -4.45
N GLU A 30 9.07 22.14 -4.60
CA GLU A 30 7.99 22.54 -5.51
C GLU A 30 7.39 23.91 -5.13
N ARG A 31 7.35 24.26 -3.83
CA ARG A 31 6.84 25.56 -3.37
C ARG A 31 7.68 26.71 -3.90
N ASP A 32 8.99 26.53 -3.91
CA ASP A 32 9.95 27.54 -4.38
C ASP A 32 10.13 27.50 -5.91
N VAL A 33 10.10 26.29 -6.48
CA VAL A 33 10.33 26.04 -7.90
C VAL A 33 9.26 25.07 -8.43
N PRO A 34 8.14 25.59 -8.99
CA PRO A 34 7.01 24.77 -9.44
C PRO A 34 7.36 23.70 -10.50
N ALA A 35 8.48 23.84 -11.20
CA ALA A 35 8.95 22.88 -12.20
C ALA A 35 9.28 21.49 -11.61
N PHE A 36 9.41 21.35 -10.29
CA PHE A 36 9.61 20.05 -9.62
C PHE A 36 8.32 19.26 -9.39
N GLY A 37 7.14 19.85 -9.62
CA GLY A 37 5.85 19.18 -9.44
C GLY A 37 5.71 17.83 -10.19
N PRO A 38 6.14 17.71 -11.47
CA PRO A 38 6.16 16.44 -12.17
C PRO A 38 7.03 15.37 -11.50
N LEU A 39 8.19 15.75 -10.96
CA LEU A 39 9.09 14.82 -10.28
C LEU A 39 8.50 14.35 -8.96
N ARG A 40 7.92 15.25 -8.15
CA ARG A 40 7.20 14.86 -6.92
C ARG A 40 6.08 13.88 -7.23
N ARG A 41 5.28 14.16 -8.27
CA ARG A 41 4.19 13.27 -8.68
C ARG A 41 4.71 11.89 -9.07
N ALA A 42 5.78 11.81 -9.86
CA ALA A 42 6.38 10.53 -10.24
C ALA A 42 6.85 9.74 -9.01
N LEU A 43 7.49 10.41 -8.05
CA LEU A 43 7.93 9.77 -6.81
C LEU A 43 6.76 9.24 -5.98
N GLY A 44 5.70 10.04 -5.82
CA GLY A 44 4.49 9.62 -5.09
C GLY A 44 3.80 8.41 -5.73
N ILE A 45 3.80 8.30 -7.06
CA ILE A 45 3.29 7.10 -7.77
C ILE A 45 4.13 5.87 -7.40
N VAL A 46 5.46 5.98 -7.42
CA VAL A 46 6.35 4.85 -7.06
C VAL A 46 6.13 4.41 -5.60
N ILE A 47 5.98 5.36 -4.68
CA ILE A 47 5.67 5.07 -3.27
C ILE A 47 4.31 4.36 -3.16
N ALA A 48 3.28 4.82 -3.89
CA ALA A 48 1.97 4.19 -3.88
C ALA A 48 2.00 2.73 -4.39
N GLU A 49 2.74 2.47 -5.47
CA GLU A 49 2.93 1.11 -6.01
C GLU A 49 3.70 0.21 -5.03
N ALA A 50 4.72 0.74 -4.35
CA ALA A 50 5.42 0.01 -3.30
C ALA A 50 4.47 -0.33 -2.13
N CYS A 51 3.63 0.62 -1.71
CA CYS A 51 2.60 0.39 -0.69
C CYS A 51 1.55 -0.65 -1.12
N TYR A 52 1.17 -0.67 -2.41
CA TYR A 52 0.32 -1.72 -2.96
C TYR A 52 0.99 -3.09 -2.81
N CYS A 53 2.26 -3.24 -3.21
CA CYS A 53 3.02 -4.48 -3.05
C CYS A 53 3.11 -4.96 -1.58
N ILE A 54 3.14 -4.03 -0.62
CA ILE A 54 3.14 -4.36 0.82
C ILE A 54 1.76 -4.84 1.28
N SER A 55 0.69 -4.27 0.74
CA SER A 55 -0.69 -4.53 1.16
C SER A 55 -1.31 -5.76 0.48
N ASP A 56 -0.85 -6.13 -0.72
CA ASP A 56 -1.40 -7.22 -1.55
C ASP A 56 -1.08 -8.63 -1.01
N THR A 57 -0.41 -8.74 0.14
CA THR A 57 -0.44 -10.00 0.90
C THR A 57 -1.84 -10.22 1.45
N VAL A 58 -2.59 -11.07 0.74
CA VAL A 58 -3.83 -11.70 1.23
C VAL A 58 -3.57 -12.19 2.65
N LEU A 59 -4.04 -11.45 3.66
CA LEU A 59 -4.28 -12.01 4.97
C LEU A 59 -5.13 -13.26 4.73
N PRO A 60 -4.75 -14.45 5.22
CA PRO A 60 -5.69 -15.56 5.25
C PRO A 60 -6.95 -15.00 5.89
N GLN A 61 -8.07 -14.97 5.15
CA GLN A 61 -9.36 -14.63 5.71
C GLN A 61 -9.74 -15.78 6.66
N GLU A 62 -9.08 -15.84 7.82
CA GLU A 62 -9.50 -16.67 8.92
C GLU A 62 -10.81 -16.08 9.42
N ASN A 63 -11.91 -16.71 8.97
CA ASN A 63 -13.24 -16.58 9.54
C ASN A 63 -14.09 -15.37 9.10
N LEU A 64 -14.17 -15.07 7.81
CA LEU A 64 -15.39 -14.46 7.27
C LEU A 64 -16.38 -15.56 6.90
N VAL A 65 -16.82 -16.31 7.91
CA VAL A 65 -17.98 -17.20 7.78
C VAL A 65 -19.21 -16.28 7.85
N PRO A 66 -20.09 -16.26 6.83
CA PRO A 66 -21.39 -15.60 6.97
C PRO A 66 -22.06 -16.11 8.24
N PRO A 67 -22.67 -15.26 9.08
CA PRO A 67 -23.42 -15.75 10.23
C PRO A 67 -24.39 -16.82 9.72
N ALA A 68 -24.39 -17.99 10.36
CA ALA A 68 -25.29 -19.07 9.98
C ALA A 68 -26.72 -18.52 9.99
N ASP A 69 -27.45 -18.70 8.88
CA ASP A 69 -28.86 -18.35 8.82
C ASP A 69 -29.59 -19.14 9.92
N ASP A 70 -29.85 -18.49 11.05
CA ASP A 70 -30.60 -19.09 12.13
C ASP A 70 -32.02 -19.35 11.61
N ALA A 71 -32.36 -20.63 11.42
CA ALA A 71 -33.68 -21.08 11.00
C ALA A 71 -34.80 -20.66 12.00
N ALA A 72 -34.43 -20.07 13.15
CA ALA A 72 -35.33 -19.49 14.12
C ALA A 72 -36.09 -18.25 13.61
N SER A 73 -35.61 -17.56 12.56
CA SER A 73 -36.33 -16.40 11.99
C SER A 73 -37.40 -16.76 10.95
N ARG A 74 -37.65 -18.04 10.68
CA ARG A 74 -38.65 -18.47 9.68
C ARG A 74 -39.99 -18.95 10.22
N THR A 75 -40.25 -18.81 11.51
CA THR A 75 -41.59 -19.07 12.08
C THR A 75 -41.83 -18.22 13.32
N ARG A 76 -42.33 -16.99 13.14
CA ARG A 76 -43.53 -16.49 13.82
C ARG A 76 -44.03 -15.18 13.24
#